data_AF-A0A399CU35-F1
#
_entry.id   AF-A0A399CU35-F1
#
_cell.length_a   1.000
_cell.length_b   1.000
_cell.length_c   1.000
_cell.angle_alpha   90.00
_cell.angle_beta   90.00
_cell.angle_gamma   90.00
#
_symmetry.space_group_name_H-M   'P 1'
#
loop_
_entity.id
_entity.type
_entity.pdbx_description
1 polymer ?
#
loop_
_entity_poly.entity_id
_entity_poly.type
_entity_poly.pdbx_seq_one_letter_code
_entity_poly.pdbx_strand_id
1 'polypeptide(L)'
;MRRIPHILIFSLSILFVAACSQSGPHQPVVIDETDNTETIVQTIKIDSVWAGHPVGFCLLTHADRQYIAYYNANRNLVVGQRNLNELEFQLHIMPATSRETHGGTSTVLNWDSHNSVTLGVDKEGFIHLSGNMHVHPLTYFRSTRPNDISTLNQVMEMVGTEEKRCTYPKFMNDREGELLFHYRDGGSGDGNEIYNIYNTETKTWSRLLDTPLTDGQGLMNAYQSQPTLMKDNWYHVYWVWRDTPDCSTNHDLSYMKSPDLKNWFNAFGEKVNLPATLDNKSLIVDPVPVEGGIINLAARLILDKENNPVFVYHKFDDQGNTQFYIARPNGKEWSYKPITEWDYRWFFSGNGSINKEILLKGFRQREDKNYEVDYWHIKYGFGTILLNENFDPMGKVLKPQPFGETMKPEGEFPGLQVLVSGDIGDSGEKKFRYLLKWETLSRNRDRPRPEPWPEPSNLYLYRMEKNK
;
A
#
# COMPACT_ATOMS: atom_id res chain seq x y z
N MET A 1 66.65 72.93 -27.27
CA MET A 1 67.08 72.24 -26.04
C MET A 1 65.87 71.81 -25.25
N ARG A 2 65.88 70.57 -24.74
CA ARG A 2 64.95 69.91 -23.80
C ARG A 2 63.49 69.75 -24.24
N ARG A 3 63.22 68.56 -24.81
CA ARG A 3 61.90 67.92 -24.91
C ARG A 3 61.46 67.45 -23.51
N ILE A 4 60.20 67.69 -23.16
CA ILE A 4 59.47 67.09 -22.03
C ILE A 4 58.59 65.99 -22.62
N PRO A 5 58.54 64.76 -22.08
CA PRO A 5 57.62 63.75 -22.57
C PRO A 5 56.26 63.87 -21.87
N HIS A 6 55.18 63.81 -22.64
CA HIS A 6 53.83 63.55 -22.12
C HIS A 6 53.68 62.05 -21.86
N ILE A 7 53.35 61.69 -20.62
CA ILE A 7 53.01 60.34 -20.21
C ILE A 7 51.54 60.11 -20.59
N LEU A 8 51.30 59.22 -21.56
CA LEU A 8 49.97 58.67 -21.82
C LEU A 8 49.76 57.49 -20.86
N ILE A 9 48.78 57.60 -19.96
CA ILE A 9 48.31 56.50 -19.13
C ILE A 9 47.27 55.72 -19.94
N PHE A 10 47.62 54.50 -20.37
CA PHE A 10 46.65 53.54 -20.91
C PHE A 10 46.01 52.80 -19.73
N SER A 11 44.75 53.09 -19.44
CA SER A 11 43.90 52.27 -18.56
C SER A 11 43.50 50.99 -19.28
N LEU A 12 44.10 49.87 -18.87
CA LEU A 12 43.76 48.54 -19.37
C LEU A 12 42.50 48.03 -18.64
N SER A 13 41.34 48.21 -19.24
CA SER A 13 40.08 47.61 -18.76
C SER A 13 40.09 46.11 -19.06
N ILE A 14 40.36 45.28 -18.05
CA ILE A 14 40.25 43.82 -18.14
C ILE A 14 38.75 43.48 -18.04
N LEU A 15 38.12 43.18 -19.19
CA LEU A 15 36.82 42.53 -19.23
C LEU A 15 36.98 41.07 -18.76
N PHE A 16 36.45 40.76 -17.58
CA PHE A 16 36.15 39.37 -17.20
C PHE A 16 34.94 38.91 -18.01
N VAL A 17 35.18 38.16 -19.09
CA VAL A 17 34.13 37.37 -19.73
C VAL A 17 33.89 36.17 -18.83
N ALA A 18 32.84 36.23 -18.01
CA ALA A 18 32.32 35.07 -17.33
C ALA A 18 31.81 34.09 -18.41
N ALA A 19 32.55 33.00 -18.60
CA ALA A 19 32.08 31.89 -19.41
C ALA A 19 30.87 31.27 -18.70
N CYS A 20 29.66 31.65 -19.11
CA CYS A 20 28.47 30.87 -18.85
C CYS A 20 28.67 29.51 -19.52
N SER A 21 29.03 28.49 -18.75
CA SER A 21 28.88 27.11 -19.20
C SER A 21 27.39 26.82 -19.30
N GLN A 22 26.81 27.01 -20.48
CA GLN A 22 25.57 26.37 -20.83
C GLN A 22 25.86 24.87 -20.86
N SER A 23 25.48 24.15 -19.81
CA SER A 23 25.34 22.70 -19.85
C SER A 23 24.35 22.39 -20.96
N GLY A 24 24.82 21.80 -22.06
CA GLY A 24 23.95 21.26 -23.10
C GLY A 24 22.95 20.25 -22.51
N PRO A 25 21.89 19.89 -23.25
CA PRO A 25 20.93 18.90 -22.79
C PRO A 25 21.65 17.61 -22.44
N HIS A 26 21.78 17.31 -21.14
CA HIS A 26 22.32 16.04 -20.67
C HIS A 26 21.47 14.93 -21.28
N GLN A 27 22.11 14.00 -21.99
CA GLN A 27 21.40 12.81 -22.47
C GLN A 27 20.75 12.09 -21.29
N PRO A 28 19.48 11.63 -21.42
CA PRO A 28 18.82 10.90 -20.34
C PRO A 28 19.65 9.69 -19.90
N VAL A 29 19.90 9.58 -18.60
CA VAL A 29 20.62 8.44 -18.02
C VAL A 29 19.79 7.17 -18.18
N VAL A 30 20.43 6.08 -18.58
CA VAL A 30 19.80 4.75 -18.62
C VAL A 30 20.61 3.82 -17.73
N ILE A 31 19.99 3.34 -16.67
CA ILE A 31 20.56 2.28 -15.82
C ILE A 31 19.89 0.97 -16.24
N ASP A 32 20.70 -0.04 -16.61
CA ASP A 32 20.18 -1.35 -16.99
C ASP A 32 20.32 -2.34 -15.82
N GLU A 33 19.18 -2.73 -15.27
CA GLU A 33 19.03 -3.72 -14.21
C GLU A 33 18.19 -4.91 -14.69
N THR A 34 18.04 -5.11 -16.00
CA THR A 34 17.19 -6.18 -16.56
C THR A 34 17.64 -7.58 -16.16
N ASP A 35 18.91 -7.74 -15.79
CA ASP A 35 19.47 -8.98 -15.24
C ASP A 35 19.05 -9.29 -13.80
N ASN A 36 18.50 -8.33 -13.05
CA ASN A 36 18.12 -8.48 -11.62
C ASN A 36 16.82 -9.28 -11.47
N THR A 37 16.82 -10.49 -12.02
CA THR A 37 15.68 -11.39 -12.12
C THR A 37 15.48 -12.20 -10.85
N GLU A 38 14.27 -12.72 -10.68
CA GLU A 38 13.94 -13.69 -9.64
C GLU A 38 13.51 -15.01 -10.30
N THR A 39 13.88 -16.14 -9.71
CA THR A 39 13.46 -17.47 -10.17
C THR A 39 12.70 -18.21 -9.09
N ILE A 40 11.72 -19.02 -9.50
CA ILE A 40 11.03 -19.95 -8.62
C ILE A 40 12.00 -21.10 -8.32
N VAL A 41 12.43 -21.21 -7.06
CA VAL A 41 13.29 -22.32 -6.60
C VAL A 41 12.51 -23.42 -5.91
N GLN A 42 11.25 -23.14 -5.54
CA GLN A 42 10.33 -24.12 -4.98
C GLN A 42 8.89 -23.74 -5.29
N THR A 43 8.10 -24.75 -5.63
CA THR A 43 6.65 -24.65 -5.77
C THR A 43 5.98 -25.67 -4.85
N ILE A 44 5.06 -25.20 -4.02
CA ILE A 44 4.21 -26.04 -3.18
C ILE A 44 2.77 -25.80 -3.61
N LYS A 45 2.09 -26.85 -4.07
CA LYS A 45 0.65 -26.82 -4.29
C LYS A 45 -0.05 -26.98 -2.95
N ILE A 46 -0.93 -26.05 -2.60
CA ILE A 46 -1.59 -26.00 -1.28
C ILE A 46 -3.00 -26.61 -1.35
N ASP A 47 -3.88 -26.01 -2.16
CA ASP A 47 -5.31 -26.35 -2.20
C ASP A 47 -5.96 -25.85 -3.51
N SER A 48 -7.27 -26.05 -3.67
CA SER A 48 -8.09 -25.44 -4.70
C SER A 48 -8.94 -24.29 -4.13
N VAL A 49 -9.04 -23.17 -4.86
CA VAL A 49 -9.66 -21.93 -4.40
C VAL A 49 -10.71 -21.39 -5.35
N TRP A 50 -11.63 -20.60 -4.80
CA TRP A 50 -12.68 -19.93 -5.56
C TRP A 50 -12.09 -18.96 -6.61
N ALA A 51 -12.52 -19.09 -7.87
CA ALA A 51 -11.97 -18.34 -9.01
C ALA A 51 -12.94 -17.33 -9.66
N GLY A 52 -14.14 -17.12 -9.10
CA GLY A 52 -15.15 -16.28 -9.76
C GLY A 52 -14.97 -14.77 -9.58
N HIS A 53 -14.23 -14.32 -8.57
CA HIS A 53 -13.84 -12.91 -8.37
C HIS A 53 -12.61 -12.83 -7.45
N PRO A 54 -11.87 -11.71 -7.46
CA PRO A 54 -10.64 -11.59 -6.69
C PRO A 54 -10.93 -11.18 -5.25
N VAL A 55 -10.27 -11.82 -4.29
CA VAL A 55 -10.29 -11.48 -2.86
C VAL A 55 -8.89 -11.62 -2.29
N GLY A 56 -8.53 -10.79 -1.31
CA GLY A 56 -7.19 -10.81 -0.71
C GLY A 56 -6.96 -12.01 0.21
N PHE A 57 -5.98 -12.84 -0.13
CA PHE A 57 -5.44 -13.89 0.74
C PHE A 57 -4.21 -13.38 1.51
N CYS A 58 -3.94 -14.00 2.67
CA CYS A 58 -2.83 -13.64 3.54
C CYS A 58 -1.77 -14.76 3.56
N LEU A 59 -0.50 -14.35 3.52
CA LEU A 59 0.67 -15.18 3.78
C LEU A 59 1.51 -14.46 4.83
N LEU A 60 1.83 -15.13 5.93
CA LEU A 60 2.59 -14.57 7.05
C LEU A 60 3.67 -15.55 7.48
N THR A 61 4.94 -15.24 7.23
CA THR A 61 6.08 -15.90 7.87
C THR A 61 6.42 -15.22 9.19
N HIS A 62 6.48 -16.00 10.26
CA HIS A 62 6.89 -15.54 11.58
C HIS A 62 7.86 -16.55 12.18
N ALA A 63 9.10 -16.11 12.39
CA ALA A 63 10.22 -16.98 12.78
C ALA A 63 10.38 -18.17 11.79
N ASP A 64 10.43 -19.40 12.28
CA ASP A 64 10.59 -20.63 11.49
C ASP A 64 9.27 -21.20 10.96
N ARG A 65 8.16 -20.46 11.11
CA ARG A 65 6.81 -20.89 10.75
C ARG A 65 6.20 -19.99 9.68
N GLN A 66 5.31 -20.58 8.90
CA GLN A 66 4.56 -19.87 7.88
C GLN A 66 3.08 -20.22 7.98
N TYR A 67 2.27 -19.16 7.95
CA TYR A 67 0.83 -19.22 8.06
C TYR A 67 0.17 -18.65 6.80
N ILE A 68 -0.98 -19.22 6.44
CA ILE A 68 -1.80 -18.75 5.32
C ILE A 68 -3.26 -18.61 5.76
N ALA A 69 -3.97 -17.65 5.17
CA ALA A 69 -5.43 -17.56 5.28
C ALA A 69 -6.01 -17.27 3.90
N TYR A 70 -7.00 -18.05 3.47
CA TYR A 70 -7.61 -17.96 2.14
C TYR A 70 -9.04 -18.52 2.10
N TYR A 71 -9.71 -18.44 0.96
CA TYR A 71 -11.01 -19.07 0.72
C TYR A 71 -10.88 -20.23 -0.25
N ASN A 72 -11.27 -21.44 0.17
CA ASN A 72 -11.18 -22.63 -0.68
C ASN A 72 -12.23 -22.64 -1.81
N ALA A 73 -12.26 -23.71 -2.60
CA ALA A 73 -13.21 -23.90 -3.72
C ALA A 73 -14.68 -23.73 -3.31
N ASN A 74 -15.03 -24.12 -2.08
CA ASN A 74 -16.37 -23.98 -1.51
C ASN A 74 -16.61 -22.63 -0.84
N ARG A 75 -15.69 -21.67 -1.03
CA ARG A 75 -15.70 -20.32 -0.44
C ARG A 75 -15.55 -20.29 1.08
N ASN A 76 -15.16 -21.41 1.71
CA ASN A 76 -14.93 -21.45 3.16
C ASN A 76 -13.55 -20.86 3.49
N LEU A 77 -13.49 -20.10 4.57
CA LEU A 77 -12.23 -19.60 5.14
C LEU A 77 -11.39 -20.77 5.65
N VAL A 78 -10.16 -20.88 5.16
CA VAL A 78 -9.17 -21.86 5.57
C VAL A 78 -7.95 -21.15 6.11
N VAL A 79 -7.42 -21.65 7.22
CA VAL A 79 -6.12 -21.26 7.75
C VAL A 79 -5.16 -22.43 7.61
N GLY A 80 -3.93 -22.17 7.19
CA GLY A 80 -2.89 -23.17 7.10
C GLY A 80 -1.65 -22.80 7.91
N GLN A 81 -0.92 -23.81 8.39
CA GLN A 81 0.39 -23.64 9.02
C GLN A 81 1.38 -24.70 8.53
N ARG A 82 2.66 -24.33 8.46
CA ARG A 82 3.80 -25.24 8.28
C ARG A 82 5.05 -24.68 8.95
N ASN A 83 6.03 -25.53 9.21
CA ASN A 83 7.41 -25.08 9.40
C ASN A 83 8.06 -24.76 8.04
N LEU A 84 9.02 -23.84 7.97
CA LEU A 84 9.65 -23.45 6.70
C LEU A 84 10.40 -24.59 6.00
N ASN A 85 10.83 -25.61 6.75
CA ASN A 85 11.49 -26.81 6.24
C ASN A 85 10.52 -27.93 5.79
N GLU A 86 9.21 -27.75 5.99
CA GLU A 86 8.18 -28.71 5.58
C GLU A 86 7.57 -28.31 4.23
N LEU A 87 7.17 -29.29 3.42
CA LEU A 87 6.56 -29.04 2.11
C LEU A 87 5.04 -28.98 2.17
N GLU A 88 4.42 -29.46 3.24
CA GLU A 88 2.97 -29.58 3.36
C GLU A 88 2.44 -28.60 4.40
N PHE A 89 1.27 -28.02 4.11
CA PHE A 89 0.52 -27.24 5.09
C PHE A 89 -0.45 -28.17 5.84
N GLN A 90 -0.47 -28.05 7.16
CA GLN A 90 -1.64 -28.44 7.93
C GLN A 90 -2.74 -27.40 7.67
N LEU A 91 -3.90 -27.85 7.16
CA LEU A 91 -5.03 -26.98 6.84
C LEU A 91 -6.18 -27.15 7.85
N HIS A 92 -6.78 -26.05 8.25
CA HIS A 92 -7.93 -25.99 9.14
C HIS A 92 -9.04 -25.13 8.52
N ILE A 93 -10.17 -25.77 8.19
CA ILE A 93 -11.35 -25.07 7.67
C ILE A 93 -12.08 -24.45 8.86
N MET A 94 -12.23 -23.12 8.86
CA MET A 94 -12.95 -22.42 9.91
C MET A 94 -14.44 -22.80 9.87
N PRO A 95 -15.09 -23.02 11.02
CA PRO A 95 -16.50 -23.38 11.05
C PRO A 95 -17.34 -22.31 10.38
N ALA A 96 -18.33 -22.72 9.59
CA ALA A 96 -19.32 -21.82 9.03
C ALA A 96 -20.11 -21.15 10.15
N THR A 97 -20.16 -19.81 10.17
CA THR A 97 -20.95 -19.06 11.16
C THR A 97 -21.89 -18.09 10.46
N SER A 98 -23.13 -17.96 10.94
CA SER A 98 -24.10 -17.00 10.39
C SER A 98 -24.07 -15.68 11.17
N ARG A 99 -24.27 -14.56 10.46
CA ARG A 99 -24.51 -13.27 11.10
C ARG A 99 -26.03 -13.08 11.25
N GLU A 100 -26.52 -13.02 12.49
CA GLU A 100 -27.97 -12.87 12.76
C GLU A 100 -28.53 -11.54 12.24
N THR A 101 -27.75 -10.46 12.32
CA THR A 101 -28.25 -9.09 12.13
C THR A 101 -27.89 -8.43 10.80
N HIS A 102 -26.98 -9.02 10.01
CA HIS A 102 -26.42 -8.37 8.81
C HIS A 102 -26.42 -9.23 7.54
N GLY A 103 -27.06 -10.41 7.58
CA GLY A 103 -26.99 -11.37 6.47
C GLY A 103 -25.56 -11.89 6.22
N GLY A 104 -25.45 -12.97 5.46
CA GLY A 104 -24.16 -13.60 5.19
C GLY A 104 -23.54 -14.30 6.41
N THR A 105 -22.23 -14.52 6.32
CA THR A 105 -21.47 -15.36 7.26
C THR A 105 -20.15 -14.68 7.64
N SER A 106 -19.54 -15.09 8.74
CA SER A 106 -18.19 -14.60 9.08
C SER A 106 -17.09 -15.39 8.37
N THR A 107 -17.36 -16.60 7.89
CA THR A 107 -16.34 -17.53 7.37
C THR A 107 -16.60 -18.09 5.98
N VAL A 108 -17.68 -17.70 5.31
CA VAL A 108 -17.98 -18.06 3.91
C VAL A 108 -18.02 -16.81 3.04
N LEU A 109 -17.21 -16.80 1.98
CA LEU A 109 -17.09 -15.67 1.06
C LEU A 109 -18.31 -15.56 0.13
N ASN A 110 -18.79 -14.34 -0.09
CA ASN A 110 -19.82 -14.04 -1.08
C ASN A 110 -19.19 -13.50 -2.38
N TRP A 111 -19.72 -12.44 -3.00
CA TRP A 111 -19.21 -11.85 -4.25
C TRP A 111 -18.46 -10.52 -4.06
N ASP A 112 -18.11 -10.22 -2.82
CA ASP A 112 -17.53 -8.94 -2.41
C ASP A 112 -16.00 -9.03 -2.32
N SER A 113 -15.29 -8.24 -3.14
CA SER A 113 -13.82 -8.27 -3.20
C SER A 113 -13.16 -7.59 -2.00
N HIS A 114 -13.92 -6.83 -1.19
CA HIS A 114 -13.42 -6.17 0.02
C HIS A 114 -13.21 -7.14 1.19
N ASN A 115 -13.75 -8.36 1.10
CA ASN A 115 -13.74 -9.37 2.15
C ASN A 115 -12.38 -10.10 2.26
N SER A 116 -11.27 -9.39 2.16
CA SER A 116 -9.92 -9.95 2.38
C SER A 116 -9.78 -10.53 3.79
N VAL A 117 -8.79 -11.40 3.95
CA VAL A 117 -8.40 -12.00 5.23
C VAL A 117 -6.98 -11.58 5.60
N THR A 118 -6.69 -11.52 6.91
CA THR A 118 -5.41 -11.12 7.46
C THR A 118 -5.07 -11.95 8.69
N LEU A 119 -3.77 -12.13 8.93
CA LEU A 119 -3.21 -12.84 10.07
C LEU A 119 -2.26 -11.92 10.85
N GLY A 120 -2.18 -12.12 12.15
CA GLY A 120 -1.17 -11.56 13.03
C GLY A 120 -0.67 -12.62 14.01
N VAL A 121 0.55 -12.46 14.52
CA VAL A 121 1.10 -13.28 15.60
C VAL A 121 1.59 -12.33 16.68
N ASP A 122 1.09 -12.48 17.90
CA ASP A 122 1.55 -11.66 19.03
C ASP A 122 2.89 -12.15 19.59
N LYS A 123 3.49 -11.36 20.49
CA LYS A 123 4.79 -11.66 21.10
C LYS A 123 4.83 -12.98 21.90
N GLU A 124 3.69 -13.56 22.26
CA GLU A 124 3.60 -14.87 22.92
C GLU A 124 3.37 -16.02 21.92
N GLY A 125 3.28 -15.72 20.63
CA GLY A 125 3.10 -16.70 19.56
C GLY A 125 1.63 -17.08 19.31
N PHE A 126 0.64 -16.43 19.92
CA PHE A 126 -0.75 -16.70 19.59
C PHE A 126 -1.10 -16.10 18.22
N ILE A 127 -1.89 -16.85 17.47
CA ILE A 127 -2.28 -16.50 16.12
C ILE A 127 -3.61 -15.75 16.19
N HIS A 128 -3.67 -14.63 15.50
CA HIS A 128 -4.84 -13.78 15.35
C HIS A 128 -5.29 -13.81 13.89
N LEU A 129 -6.59 -13.96 13.66
CA LEU A 129 -7.20 -14.03 12.32
C LEU A 129 -8.38 -13.08 12.26
N SER A 130 -8.49 -12.32 11.17
CA SER A 130 -9.65 -11.49 10.89
C SER A 130 -9.88 -11.38 9.38
N GLY A 131 -11.13 -11.14 8.96
CA GLY A 131 -11.47 -11.04 7.54
C GLY A 131 -12.97 -11.13 7.28
N ASN A 132 -13.33 -11.23 6.01
CA ASN A 132 -14.73 -11.35 5.55
C ASN A 132 -15.66 -10.20 5.98
N MET A 133 -15.15 -8.97 6.03
CA MET A 133 -15.88 -7.81 6.54
C MET A 133 -15.91 -6.66 5.55
N HIS A 134 -17.12 -6.21 5.23
CA HIS A 134 -17.37 -4.96 4.51
C HIS A 134 -18.65 -4.30 5.04
N VAL A 135 -18.49 -3.36 5.97
CA VAL A 135 -19.59 -2.78 6.76
C VAL A 135 -20.39 -3.87 7.50
N HIS A 136 -19.66 -4.79 8.14
CA HIS A 136 -20.24 -5.91 8.88
C HIS A 136 -19.73 -5.97 10.31
N PRO A 137 -20.40 -6.72 11.21
CA PRO A 137 -19.88 -6.99 12.54
C PRO A 137 -18.50 -7.63 12.52
N LEU A 138 -17.70 -7.30 13.54
CA LEU A 138 -16.36 -7.82 13.72
C LEU A 138 -16.31 -9.34 13.56
N THR A 139 -15.32 -9.79 12.81
CA THR A 139 -14.98 -11.19 12.62
C THR A 139 -13.54 -11.37 13.03
N TYR A 140 -13.35 -11.95 14.20
CA TYR A 140 -12.04 -12.08 14.83
C TYR A 140 -11.93 -13.44 15.51
N PHE A 141 -10.77 -14.07 15.35
CA PHE A 141 -10.42 -15.34 15.97
C PHE A 141 -9.04 -15.23 16.59
N ARG A 142 -8.85 -15.92 17.71
CA ARG A 142 -7.55 -16.05 18.37
C ARG A 142 -7.30 -17.50 18.72
N SER A 143 -6.06 -17.95 18.54
CA SER A 143 -5.66 -19.28 19.00
C SER A 143 -5.72 -19.34 20.53
N THR A 144 -5.92 -20.54 21.09
CA THR A 144 -5.86 -20.75 22.55
C THR A 144 -4.55 -21.41 22.97
N ARG A 145 -3.72 -21.80 22.00
CA ARG A 145 -2.32 -22.18 22.17
C ARG A 145 -1.44 -21.40 21.19
N PRO A 146 -0.20 -21.07 21.58
CA PRO A 146 0.72 -20.43 20.66
C PRO A 146 1.08 -21.38 19.50
N ASN A 147 1.25 -20.82 18.30
CA ASN A 147 1.67 -21.51 17.09
C ASN A 147 0.77 -22.70 16.67
N ASP A 148 -0.53 -22.66 17.00
CA ASP A 148 -1.47 -23.75 16.73
C ASP A 148 -2.80 -23.24 16.16
N ILE A 149 -2.92 -23.27 14.82
CA ILE A 149 -4.12 -22.85 14.09
C ILE A 149 -5.37 -23.67 14.44
N SER A 150 -5.23 -24.93 14.88
CA SER A 150 -6.38 -25.80 15.18
C SER A 150 -7.17 -25.34 16.41
N THR A 151 -6.60 -24.38 17.15
CA THR A 151 -7.19 -23.81 18.36
C THR A 151 -7.78 -22.43 18.17
N LEU A 152 -7.85 -21.94 16.93
CA LEU A 152 -8.49 -20.68 16.60
C LEU A 152 -9.96 -20.73 16.97
N ASN A 153 -10.35 -19.92 17.94
CA ASN A 153 -11.74 -19.77 18.36
C ASN A 153 -12.20 -18.35 18.08
N GLN A 154 -13.47 -18.22 17.70
CA GLN A 154 -14.07 -16.91 17.45
C GLN A 154 -14.16 -16.14 18.77
N VAL A 155 -13.71 -14.90 18.74
CA VAL A 155 -13.89 -13.93 19.82
C VAL A 155 -14.84 -12.86 19.29
N MET A 156 -15.97 -12.69 19.96
CA MET A 156 -17.08 -11.88 19.44
C MET A 156 -16.81 -10.38 19.48
N GLU A 157 -15.96 -9.95 20.41
CA GLU A 157 -15.65 -8.54 20.65
C GLU A 157 -14.15 -8.38 20.93
N MET A 158 -13.55 -7.30 20.46
CA MET A 158 -12.22 -6.89 20.91
C MET A 158 -12.37 -5.97 22.13
N VAL A 159 -13.00 -4.83 21.91
CA VAL A 159 -13.32 -3.81 22.91
C VAL A 159 -14.83 -3.72 23.13
N GLY A 160 -15.65 -4.06 22.12
CA GLY A 160 -17.12 -4.11 22.19
C GLY A 160 -17.85 -2.84 21.70
N THR A 161 -17.11 -1.77 21.38
CA THR A 161 -17.65 -0.53 20.78
C THR A 161 -17.14 -0.38 19.34
N GLU A 162 -17.83 0.35 18.46
CA GLU A 162 -17.42 0.54 17.04
C GLU A 162 -17.05 -0.78 16.32
N GLU A 163 -17.71 -1.89 16.62
CA GLU A 163 -17.39 -3.23 16.09
C GLU A 163 -18.54 -3.82 15.24
N LYS A 164 -19.51 -2.98 14.88
CA LYS A 164 -20.72 -3.40 14.14
C LYS A 164 -20.62 -3.16 12.64
N ARG A 165 -19.75 -2.26 12.18
CA ARG A 165 -19.64 -1.82 10.78
C ARG A 165 -18.18 -1.87 10.29
N CYS A 166 -17.46 -2.94 10.62
CA CYS A 166 -16.05 -3.11 10.30
C CYS A 166 -15.79 -3.35 8.80
N THR A 167 -14.67 -2.82 8.31
CA THR A 167 -14.10 -3.07 6.98
C THR A 167 -12.56 -3.02 7.07
N TYR A 168 -11.85 -3.71 6.18
CA TYR A 168 -10.38 -3.65 6.03
C TYR A 168 -9.58 -3.98 7.30
N PRO A 169 -9.78 -5.16 7.91
CA PRO A 169 -8.99 -5.56 9.07
C PRO A 169 -7.51 -5.67 8.69
N LYS A 170 -6.63 -5.18 9.57
CA LYS A 170 -5.18 -5.33 9.47
C LYS A 170 -4.56 -5.53 10.83
N PHE A 171 -3.66 -6.50 10.93
CA PHE A 171 -2.72 -6.60 12.03
C PHE A 171 -1.42 -5.87 11.69
N MET A 172 -0.78 -5.29 12.70
CA MET A 172 0.59 -4.78 12.64
C MET A 172 1.22 -4.81 14.02
N ASN A 173 2.54 -4.79 14.07
CA ASN A 173 3.26 -4.62 15.32
C ASN A 173 3.79 -3.19 15.40
N ASP A 174 3.78 -2.63 16.60
CA ASP A 174 4.59 -1.43 16.88
C ASP A 174 6.08 -1.81 17.04
N ARG A 175 6.93 -0.81 17.30
CA ARG A 175 8.38 -0.98 17.47
C ARG A 175 8.72 -1.77 18.74
N GLU A 176 7.83 -1.78 19.72
CA GLU A 176 7.94 -2.56 20.96
C GLU A 176 7.50 -4.03 20.73
N GLY A 177 6.90 -4.33 19.58
CA GLY A 177 6.41 -5.67 19.23
C GLY A 177 5.00 -5.95 19.78
N GLU A 178 4.30 -4.94 20.28
CA GLU A 178 2.89 -5.09 20.68
C GLU A 178 2.00 -5.17 19.43
N LEU A 179 1.04 -6.08 19.48
CA LEU A 179 0.13 -6.32 18.37
C LEU A 179 -0.97 -5.25 18.37
N LEU A 180 -1.11 -4.57 17.24
CA LEU A 180 -2.16 -3.63 16.94
C LEU A 180 -3.14 -4.23 15.94
N PHE A 181 -4.41 -3.81 16.06
CA PHE A 181 -5.46 -4.13 15.10
C PHE A 181 -6.10 -2.87 14.58
N HIS A 182 -6.06 -2.71 13.28
CA HIS A 182 -6.65 -1.61 12.54
C HIS A 182 -7.87 -2.09 11.76
N TYR A 183 -8.92 -1.29 11.78
CA TYR A 183 -10.07 -1.47 10.88
C TYR A 183 -10.80 -0.13 10.70
N ARG A 184 -11.62 -0.05 9.64
CA ARG A 184 -12.54 1.07 9.45
C ARG A 184 -13.90 0.72 10.04
N ASP A 185 -14.42 1.54 10.95
CA ASP A 185 -15.81 1.47 11.40
C ASP A 185 -16.66 2.43 10.57
N GLY A 186 -17.68 1.90 9.89
CA GLY A 186 -18.60 2.69 9.07
C GLY A 186 -18.50 2.45 7.56
N GLY A 187 -19.28 3.23 6.82
CA GLY A 187 -19.43 3.12 5.36
C GLY A 187 -18.62 4.18 4.60
N SER A 188 -18.75 4.18 3.27
CA SER A 188 -18.27 5.31 2.46
C SER A 188 -19.18 6.53 2.66
N GLY A 189 -18.58 7.71 2.86
CA GLY A 189 -19.20 8.96 3.34
C GLY A 189 -19.25 9.12 4.87
N ASP A 190 -19.03 8.05 5.65
CA ASP A 190 -19.19 8.01 7.10
C ASP A 190 -18.40 6.84 7.69
N GLY A 191 -17.06 6.92 7.65
CA GLY A 191 -16.22 5.86 8.21
C GLY A 191 -14.96 6.39 8.86
N ASN A 192 -14.69 5.83 10.03
CA ASN A 192 -13.63 6.24 10.95
C ASN A 192 -12.57 5.15 11.08
N GLU A 193 -11.34 5.58 11.22
CA GLU A 193 -10.18 4.70 11.28
C GLU A 193 -9.86 4.35 12.74
N ILE A 194 -10.08 3.09 13.12
CA ILE A 194 -9.98 2.59 14.49
C ILE A 194 -8.70 1.78 14.67
N TYR A 195 -8.01 2.01 15.79
CA TYR A 195 -6.84 1.25 16.21
C TYR A 195 -7.04 0.71 17.62
N ASN A 196 -6.86 -0.60 17.77
CA ASN A 196 -6.80 -1.30 19.05
C ASN A 196 -5.36 -1.78 19.30
N ILE A 197 -5.00 -1.93 20.57
CA ILE A 197 -3.75 -2.55 21.04
C ILE A 197 -4.06 -3.76 21.91
N TYR A 198 -3.30 -4.84 21.72
CA TYR A 198 -3.49 -6.08 22.45
C TYR A 198 -2.50 -6.20 23.60
N ASN A 199 -2.98 -6.52 24.80
CA ASN A 199 -2.15 -6.85 25.93
C ASN A 199 -2.09 -8.38 26.08
N THR A 200 -0.89 -8.97 25.97
CA THR A 200 -0.74 -10.43 26.06
C THR A 200 -0.85 -10.98 27.48
N GLU A 201 -0.50 -10.18 28.50
CA GLU A 201 -0.59 -10.58 29.91
C GLU A 201 -2.06 -10.76 30.34
N THR A 202 -2.92 -9.79 30.01
CA THR A 202 -4.35 -9.83 30.32
C THR A 202 -5.17 -10.53 29.24
N LYS A 203 -4.60 -10.74 28.05
CA LYS A 203 -5.25 -11.32 26.86
C LYS A 203 -6.49 -10.54 26.40
N THR A 204 -6.42 -9.21 26.49
CA THR A 204 -7.52 -8.29 26.13
C THR A 204 -7.06 -7.23 25.15
N TRP A 205 -7.99 -6.76 24.33
CA TRP A 205 -7.79 -5.56 23.50
C TRP A 205 -8.23 -4.32 24.26
N SER A 206 -7.58 -3.20 23.98
CA SER A 206 -8.03 -1.85 24.35
C SER A 206 -7.90 -0.91 23.16
N ARG A 207 -8.59 0.24 23.22
CA ARG A 207 -8.39 1.30 22.24
C ARG A 207 -6.96 1.85 22.34
N LEU A 208 -6.31 2.06 21.20
CA LEU A 208 -5.03 2.76 21.15
C LEU A 208 -5.20 4.26 21.38
N LEU A 209 -6.31 4.82 20.88
CA LEU A 209 -6.67 6.23 20.91
C LEU A 209 -8.09 6.40 21.48
N ASP A 210 -8.30 7.45 22.27
CA ASP A 210 -9.62 7.78 22.83
C ASP A 210 -10.62 8.29 21.78
N THR A 211 -10.12 8.74 20.64
CA THR A 211 -10.87 9.19 19.46
C THR A 211 -10.39 8.44 18.22
N PRO A 212 -11.20 8.37 17.14
CA PRO A 212 -10.70 7.82 15.88
C PRO A 212 -9.51 8.63 15.36
N LEU A 213 -8.64 8.00 14.55
CA LEU A 213 -7.47 8.68 14.02
C LEU A 213 -7.85 9.81 13.06
N THR A 214 -8.85 9.55 12.21
CA THR A 214 -9.44 10.52 11.29
C THR A 214 -10.95 10.56 11.49
N ASP A 215 -11.55 11.73 11.33
CA ASP A 215 -13.00 11.94 11.38
C ASP A 215 -13.44 12.81 10.19
N GLY A 216 -14.24 12.22 9.30
CA GLY A 216 -14.82 12.91 8.16
C GLY A 216 -16.14 13.62 8.47
N GLN A 217 -16.56 13.62 9.74
CA GLN A 217 -17.71 14.36 10.28
C GLN A 217 -19.04 14.04 9.58
N GLY A 218 -19.17 12.79 9.08
CA GLY A 218 -20.32 12.34 8.30
C GLY A 218 -20.45 12.93 6.90
N LEU A 219 -19.40 13.61 6.41
CA LEU A 219 -19.37 14.26 5.10
C LEU A 219 -18.45 13.52 4.11
N MET A 220 -17.48 12.76 4.59
CA MET A 220 -16.44 12.13 3.78
C MET A 220 -15.73 11.00 4.55
N ASN A 221 -14.85 10.26 3.87
CA ASN A 221 -13.91 9.32 4.48
C ASN A 221 -12.46 9.69 4.20
N ALA A 222 -11.58 9.43 5.15
CA ALA A 222 -10.16 9.28 4.90
C ALA A 222 -9.86 7.86 4.39
N TYR A 223 -9.15 7.75 3.27
CA TYR A 223 -8.58 6.47 2.80
C TYR A 223 -7.09 6.47 3.04
N GLN A 224 -6.66 5.90 4.17
CA GLN A 224 -5.30 6.03 4.67
C GLN A 224 -4.38 4.86 4.38
N SER A 225 -3.09 5.16 4.27
CA SER A 225 -2.02 4.19 4.41
C SER A 225 -2.01 3.62 5.83
N GLN A 226 -1.45 2.42 5.98
CA GLN A 226 -1.10 1.92 7.30
C GLN A 226 0.03 2.79 7.90
N PRO A 227 -0.01 3.13 9.20
CA PRO A 227 1.11 3.76 9.89
C PRO A 227 2.37 2.92 9.71
N THR A 228 3.38 3.51 9.08
CA THR A 228 4.61 2.80 8.74
C THR A 228 5.78 3.43 9.48
N LEU A 229 6.49 2.64 10.29
CA LEU A 229 7.72 3.08 10.92
C LEU A 229 8.80 3.27 9.85
N MET A 230 9.35 4.48 9.73
CA MET A 230 10.38 4.80 8.74
C MET A 230 11.76 5.02 9.39
N LYS A 231 12.77 5.27 8.56
CA LYS A 231 14.19 5.37 8.96
C LYS A 231 14.47 6.49 9.97
N ASP A 232 13.59 7.47 10.12
CA ASP A 232 13.68 8.54 11.12
C ASP A 232 13.17 8.12 12.51
N ASN A 233 12.71 6.86 12.66
CA ASN A 233 12.09 6.33 13.86
C ASN A 233 10.76 7.03 14.21
N TRP A 234 10.01 7.44 13.20
CA TRP A 234 8.62 7.91 13.32
C TRP A 234 7.71 7.02 12.48
N TYR A 235 6.45 6.90 12.91
CA TYR A 235 5.37 6.35 12.11
C TYR A 235 4.82 7.43 11.19
N HIS A 236 4.64 7.09 9.92
CA HIS A 236 4.16 7.98 8.88
C HIS A 236 2.81 7.48 8.36
N VAL A 237 1.84 8.39 8.24
CA VAL A 237 0.50 8.10 7.70
C VAL A 237 0.12 9.18 6.70
N TYR A 238 -0.43 8.76 5.57
CA TYR A 238 -1.01 9.65 4.57
C TYR A 238 -2.35 9.10 4.10
N TRP A 239 -3.22 9.99 3.63
CA TRP A 239 -4.56 9.63 3.16
C TRP A 239 -5.03 10.59 2.08
N VAL A 240 -6.10 10.19 1.40
CA VAL A 240 -6.91 11.12 0.60
C VAL A 240 -8.30 11.16 1.22
N TRP A 241 -8.96 12.30 1.10
CA TRP A 241 -10.36 12.44 1.47
C TRP A 241 -11.26 12.01 0.31
N ARG A 242 -12.49 11.58 0.63
CA ARG A 242 -13.51 11.26 -0.37
C ARG A 242 -14.91 11.56 0.15
N ASP A 243 -15.61 12.45 -0.54
CA ASP A 243 -16.97 12.87 -0.16
C ASP A 243 -18.02 11.77 -0.24
N THR A 244 -18.00 10.96 -1.31
CA THR A 244 -19.08 10.00 -1.60
C THR A 244 -18.53 8.60 -1.88
N PRO A 245 -19.38 7.57 -2.07
CA PRO A 245 -18.91 6.27 -2.56
C PRO A 245 -18.24 6.30 -3.94
N ASP A 246 -18.47 7.34 -4.75
CA ASP A 246 -17.85 7.51 -6.06
C ASP A 246 -16.35 7.83 -5.91
N CYS A 247 -15.51 7.03 -6.56
CA CYS A 247 -14.07 7.26 -6.55
C CYS A 247 -13.62 8.56 -7.25
N SER A 248 -14.46 9.18 -8.09
CA SER A 248 -14.16 10.50 -8.69
C SER A 248 -14.13 11.62 -7.65
N THR A 249 -14.80 11.44 -6.51
CA THR A 249 -14.83 12.43 -5.42
C THR A 249 -13.67 12.27 -4.45
N ASN A 250 -12.54 11.67 -4.85
CA ASN A 250 -11.31 11.74 -4.06
C ASN A 250 -10.69 13.14 -4.19
N HIS A 251 -10.14 13.66 -3.10
CA HIS A 251 -9.51 14.99 -3.04
C HIS A 251 -8.47 15.05 -1.91
N ASP A 252 -7.72 16.15 -1.87
CA ASP A 252 -6.82 16.55 -0.77
C ASP A 252 -5.90 15.43 -0.24
N LEU A 253 -4.71 15.27 -0.84
CA LEU A 253 -3.67 14.41 -0.27
C LEU A 253 -3.23 15.01 1.07
N SER A 254 -3.27 14.21 2.13
CA SER A 254 -3.01 14.64 3.52
C SER A 254 -1.99 13.72 4.21
N TYR A 255 -1.30 14.22 5.23
CA TYR A 255 -0.22 13.51 5.92
C TYR A 255 0.01 13.99 7.35
N MET A 256 0.39 13.05 8.22
CA MET A 256 0.95 13.30 9.56
C MET A 256 1.92 12.20 9.96
N LYS A 257 2.70 12.47 11.02
CA LYS A 257 3.62 11.50 11.62
C LYS A 257 3.49 11.45 13.14
N SER A 258 3.90 10.35 13.73
CA SER A 258 3.86 10.13 15.18
C SER A 258 5.09 9.37 15.67
N PRO A 259 5.65 9.70 16.85
CA PRO A 259 6.73 8.90 17.42
C PRO A 259 6.23 7.65 18.16
N ASP A 260 4.93 7.56 18.48
CA ASP A 260 4.37 6.58 19.43
C ASP A 260 2.94 6.12 19.07
N LEU A 261 2.45 6.46 17.88
CA LEU A 261 1.08 6.26 17.38
C LEU A 261 -0.03 6.95 18.20
N LYS A 262 0.32 7.75 19.21
CA LYS A 262 -0.61 8.44 20.11
C LYS A 262 -0.53 9.95 19.96
N ASN A 263 0.68 10.50 19.87
CA ASN A 263 0.96 11.91 19.67
C ASN A 263 1.26 12.17 18.20
N TRP A 264 0.44 12.96 17.52
CA TRP A 264 0.55 13.20 16.09
C TRP A 264 1.03 14.61 15.78
N PHE A 265 1.78 14.74 14.68
CA PHE A 265 2.42 15.96 14.23
C PHE A 265 2.29 16.09 12.71
N ASN A 266 2.18 17.33 12.21
CA ASN A 266 2.25 17.58 10.78
C ASN A 266 3.68 17.43 10.24
N ALA A 267 3.87 17.65 8.94
CA ALA A 267 5.19 17.58 8.31
C ALA A 267 6.21 18.58 8.85
N PHE A 268 5.74 19.68 9.45
CA PHE A 268 6.55 20.80 9.93
C PHE A 268 6.80 20.76 11.45
N GLY A 269 6.42 19.66 12.12
CA GLY A 269 6.68 19.42 13.54
C GLY A 269 5.67 20.05 14.51
N GLU A 270 4.54 20.56 14.01
CA GLU A 270 3.48 21.12 14.84
C GLU A 270 2.53 20.02 15.30
N LYS A 271 2.15 20.04 16.59
CA LYS A 271 1.27 19.03 17.19
C LYS A 271 -0.13 19.11 16.59
N VAL A 272 -0.72 17.95 16.34
CA VAL A 272 -2.07 17.76 15.79
C VAL A 272 -2.97 17.24 16.90
N ASN A 273 -4.13 17.87 17.08
CA ASN A 273 -5.17 17.35 17.97
C ASN A 273 -6.04 16.38 17.17
N LEU A 274 -6.26 15.18 17.72
CA LEU A 274 -7.13 14.18 17.12
C LEU A 274 -8.60 14.40 17.51
N PRO A 275 -9.56 13.97 16.67
CA PRO A 275 -9.35 13.32 15.36
C PRO A 275 -8.84 14.29 14.29
N ALA A 276 -8.08 13.78 13.32
CA ALA A 276 -7.70 14.56 12.14
C ALA A 276 -8.91 14.77 11.22
N THR A 277 -9.25 16.03 10.93
CA THR A 277 -10.34 16.43 10.05
C THR A 277 -9.84 17.25 8.85
N LEU A 278 -10.69 17.47 7.86
CA LEU A 278 -10.35 18.32 6.70
C LEU A 278 -10.06 19.78 7.10
N ASP A 279 -10.55 20.24 8.27
CA ASP A 279 -10.27 21.58 8.79
C ASP A 279 -8.84 21.76 9.30
N ASN A 280 -8.12 20.66 9.58
CA ASN A 280 -6.70 20.69 9.89
C ASN A 280 -5.87 20.94 8.63
N LYS A 281 -5.91 22.16 8.08
CA LYS A 281 -5.23 22.52 6.81
C LYS A 281 -3.72 22.28 6.81
N SER A 282 -3.09 22.25 7.98
CA SER A 282 -1.66 21.93 8.11
C SER A 282 -1.32 20.47 7.80
N LEU A 283 -2.33 19.59 7.68
CA LEU A 283 -2.18 18.19 7.26
C LEU A 283 -2.21 18.03 5.73
N ILE A 284 -2.69 19.01 4.98
CA ILE A 284 -2.84 18.91 3.53
C ILE A 284 -1.45 19.05 2.86
N VAL A 285 -1.08 18.02 2.09
CA VAL A 285 0.13 17.96 1.25
C VAL A 285 -0.11 18.68 -0.08
N ASP A 286 -1.22 18.34 -0.73
CA ASP A 286 -1.64 18.95 -2.00
C ASP A 286 -3.17 19.02 -2.03
N PRO A 287 -3.78 20.21 -2.15
CA PRO A 287 -5.22 20.39 -2.20
C PRO A 287 -5.79 20.02 -3.58
N VAL A 288 -5.66 18.76 -3.96
CA VAL A 288 -6.22 18.23 -5.21
C VAL A 288 -7.74 18.31 -5.14
N PRO A 289 -8.43 18.96 -6.09
CA PRO A 289 -9.88 19.07 -6.04
C PRO A 289 -10.56 17.73 -6.32
N VAL A 290 -11.85 17.63 -5.99
CA VAL A 290 -12.75 16.59 -6.50
C VAL A 290 -12.66 16.54 -8.02
N GLU A 291 -12.67 15.34 -8.60
CA GLU A 291 -12.41 15.08 -10.02
C GLU A 291 -11.03 15.56 -10.49
N GLY A 292 -10.11 15.85 -9.58
CA GLY A 292 -8.73 16.29 -9.87
C GLY A 292 -7.77 15.15 -10.22
N GLY A 293 -8.26 13.92 -10.37
CA GLY A 293 -7.47 12.79 -10.88
C GLY A 293 -6.60 12.07 -9.85
N ILE A 294 -6.78 12.30 -8.54
CA ILE A 294 -6.14 11.51 -7.48
C ILE A 294 -7.01 10.31 -7.09
N ILE A 295 -6.40 9.13 -6.92
CA ILE A 295 -7.10 7.94 -6.44
C ILE A 295 -6.57 7.53 -5.05
N ASN A 296 -7.45 6.98 -4.23
CA ASN A 296 -7.08 6.52 -2.89
C ASN A 296 -5.98 5.47 -2.89
N LEU A 297 -5.09 5.56 -1.89
CA LEU A 297 -3.97 4.63 -1.66
C LEU A 297 -2.99 4.49 -2.84
N ALA A 298 -3.02 5.39 -3.81
CA ALA A 298 -2.05 5.40 -4.91
C ALA A 298 -0.73 6.06 -4.53
N ALA A 299 -0.75 7.10 -3.70
CA ALA A 299 0.46 7.82 -3.29
C ALA A 299 1.51 6.89 -2.66
N ARG A 300 2.78 7.27 -2.76
CA ARG A 300 3.91 6.62 -2.09
C ARG A 300 4.75 7.69 -1.41
N LEU A 301 5.35 7.33 -0.28
CA LEU A 301 6.15 8.20 0.57
C LEU A 301 7.55 7.62 0.73
N ILE A 302 8.56 8.48 0.64
CA ILE A 302 9.93 8.21 1.10
C ILE A 302 10.41 9.35 2.00
N LEU A 303 11.50 9.11 2.72
CA LEU A 303 12.22 10.17 3.43
C LEU A 303 13.47 10.55 2.65
N ASP A 304 13.68 11.84 2.39
CA ASP A 304 14.89 12.36 1.74
C ASP A 304 16.13 12.25 2.63
N LYS A 305 17.26 12.82 2.23
CA LYS A 305 18.53 12.73 2.98
C LYS A 305 18.49 13.51 4.31
N GLU A 306 17.61 14.50 4.45
CA GLU A 306 17.34 15.26 5.67
C GLU A 306 16.17 14.69 6.49
N ASN A 307 15.62 13.54 6.10
CA ASN A 307 14.43 12.91 6.68
C ASN A 307 13.12 13.71 6.50
N ASN A 308 13.05 14.57 5.49
CA ASN A 308 11.77 15.18 5.13
C ASN A 308 10.90 14.19 4.35
N PRO A 309 9.58 14.18 4.58
CA PRO A 309 8.65 13.37 3.80
C PRO A 309 8.57 13.87 2.36
N VAL A 310 8.75 12.97 1.39
CA VAL A 310 8.59 13.25 -0.04
C VAL A 310 7.59 12.28 -0.63
N PHE A 311 6.57 12.83 -1.28
CA PHE A 311 5.50 12.06 -1.91
C PHE A 311 5.70 11.96 -3.42
N VAL A 312 5.30 10.82 -3.97
CA VAL A 312 4.92 10.72 -5.38
C VAL A 312 3.47 10.21 -5.48
N TYR A 313 2.68 10.83 -6.34
CA TYR A 313 1.25 10.59 -6.52
C TYR A 313 0.83 11.02 -7.92
N HIS A 314 -0.44 10.88 -8.28
CA HIS A 314 -0.95 11.34 -9.57
C HIS A 314 -2.14 12.26 -9.41
N LYS A 315 -2.27 13.23 -10.32
CA LYS A 315 -3.41 14.12 -10.49
C LYS A 315 -3.47 14.61 -11.94
N PHE A 316 -4.52 15.35 -12.29
CA PHE A 316 -4.60 16.03 -13.57
C PHE A 316 -3.70 17.27 -13.59
N ASP A 317 -3.04 17.49 -14.73
CA ASP A 317 -2.39 18.76 -15.06
C ASP A 317 -3.39 19.79 -15.61
N ASP A 318 -2.90 20.97 -15.98
CA ASP A 318 -3.72 22.06 -16.51
C ASP A 318 -4.41 21.72 -17.85
N GLN A 319 -3.94 20.69 -18.56
CA GLN A 319 -4.54 20.18 -19.79
C GLN A 319 -5.54 19.04 -19.52
N GLY A 320 -5.68 18.60 -18.26
CA GLY A 320 -6.54 17.51 -17.85
C GLY A 320 -5.91 16.12 -18.04
N ASN A 321 -4.63 16.02 -18.38
CA ASN A 321 -3.91 14.75 -18.52
C ASN A 321 -3.41 14.27 -17.16
N THR A 322 -3.37 12.96 -16.95
CA THR A 322 -2.87 12.38 -15.70
C THR A 322 -1.35 12.42 -15.69
N GLN A 323 -0.76 13.12 -14.72
CA GLN A 323 0.68 13.13 -14.50
C GLN A 323 1.03 12.60 -13.12
N PHE A 324 2.25 12.10 -12.99
CA PHE A 324 2.87 11.94 -11.68
C PHE A 324 3.44 13.25 -11.18
N TYR A 325 3.21 13.52 -9.91
CA TYR A 325 3.73 14.68 -9.19
C TYR A 325 4.62 14.23 -8.04
N ILE A 326 5.67 14.99 -7.78
CA ILE A 326 6.43 14.93 -6.53
C ILE A 326 5.96 16.07 -5.64
N ALA A 327 5.67 15.80 -4.36
CA ALA A 327 5.47 16.82 -3.34
C ALA A 327 6.53 16.72 -2.23
N ARG A 328 7.13 17.85 -1.85
CA ARG A 328 8.12 17.94 -0.77
C ARG A 328 7.97 19.24 0.04
N PRO A 329 8.37 19.25 1.32
CA PRO A 329 8.43 20.47 2.12
C PRO A 329 9.35 21.52 1.51
N ASN A 330 8.92 22.77 1.55
CA ASN A 330 9.69 23.97 1.21
C ASN A 330 9.41 25.02 2.29
N GLY A 331 10.25 25.08 3.32
CA GLY A 331 9.95 25.85 4.52
C GLY A 331 8.77 25.25 5.28
N LYS A 332 7.71 26.06 5.50
CA LYS A 332 6.45 25.64 6.14
C LYS A 332 5.32 25.31 5.15
N GLU A 333 5.65 25.19 3.87
CA GLU A 333 4.70 24.92 2.80
C GLU A 333 5.11 23.68 2.01
N TRP A 334 4.18 23.15 1.22
CA TRP A 334 4.45 22.08 0.28
C TRP A 334 4.73 22.65 -1.11
N SER A 335 5.76 22.13 -1.76
CA SER A 335 6.02 22.36 -3.18
C SER A 335 5.73 21.08 -3.95
N TYR A 336 5.03 21.21 -5.08
CA TYR A 336 4.73 20.08 -5.96
C TYR A 336 5.08 20.37 -7.42
N LYS A 337 5.60 19.35 -8.12
CA LYS A 337 5.97 19.46 -9.54
C LYS A 337 5.65 18.17 -10.30
N PRO A 338 5.23 18.24 -11.57
CA PRO A 338 5.08 17.05 -12.40
C PRO A 338 6.46 16.43 -12.70
N ILE A 339 6.50 15.11 -12.83
CA ILE A 339 7.69 14.33 -13.23
C ILE A 339 7.43 13.50 -14.50
N THR A 340 6.27 13.66 -15.11
CA THR A 340 5.87 13.06 -16.38
C THR A 340 5.19 14.11 -17.26
N GLU A 341 5.18 13.85 -18.56
CA GLU A 341 4.53 14.70 -19.58
C GLU A 341 3.70 13.79 -20.52
N TRP A 342 2.80 12.98 -19.94
CA TRP A 342 2.00 12.02 -20.69
C TRP A 342 0.82 12.69 -21.40
N ASP A 343 0.60 12.34 -22.66
CA ASP A 343 -0.63 12.63 -23.40
C ASP A 343 -1.68 11.53 -23.17
N TYR A 344 -2.15 11.44 -21.93
CA TYR A 344 -3.17 10.49 -21.52
C TYR A 344 -3.95 10.97 -20.29
N ARG A 345 -5.27 10.81 -20.34
CA ARG A 345 -6.16 11.06 -19.21
C ARG A 345 -6.78 9.75 -18.75
N TRP A 346 -6.42 9.32 -17.53
CA TRP A 346 -7.17 8.31 -16.81
C TRP A 346 -8.25 8.98 -15.95
N PHE A 347 -9.45 9.13 -16.50
CA PHE A 347 -10.62 9.52 -15.72
C PHE A 347 -11.32 8.28 -15.16
N PHE A 348 -11.72 8.32 -13.90
CA PHE A 348 -12.40 7.23 -13.23
C PHE A 348 -13.60 7.76 -12.44
N SER A 349 -14.65 6.94 -12.38
CA SER A 349 -15.84 7.19 -11.56
C SER A 349 -16.56 5.88 -11.24
N GLY A 350 -17.49 5.97 -10.30
CA GLY A 350 -18.34 4.89 -9.82
C GLY A 350 -17.88 4.28 -8.50
N ASN A 351 -18.74 3.38 -8.01
CA ASN A 351 -18.62 2.75 -6.70
C ASN A 351 -17.94 1.38 -6.79
N GLY A 352 -17.47 0.89 -5.64
CA GLY A 352 -16.86 -0.44 -5.50
C GLY A 352 -15.47 -0.52 -6.13
N SER A 353 -14.99 -1.74 -6.33
CA SER A 353 -13.66 -1.97 -6.88
C SER A 353 -13.59 -1.64 -8.38
N ILE A 354 -12.78 -0.64 -8.77
CA ILE A 354 -12.52 -0.25 -10.17
C ILE A 354 -11.26 -0.92 -10.76
N ASN A 355 -11.20 -0.98 -12.10
CA ASN A 355 -9.99 -1.30 -12.84
C ASN A 355 -9.07 -0.08 -12.89
N LYS A 356 -7.76 -0.32 -12.99
CA LYS A 356 -6.74 0.74 -12.99
C LYS A 356 -6.06 0.80 -14.36
N GLU A 357 -5.80 2.02 -14.83
CA GLU A 357 -5.08 2.26 -16.09
C GLU A 357 -3.67 2.81 -15.86
N ILE A 358 -3.44 3.38 -14.67
CA ILE A 358 -2.14 3.84 -14.19
C ILE A 358 -1.94 3.31 -12.77
N LEU A 359 -0.75 2.81 -12.49
CA LEU A 359 -0.37 2.23 -11.21
C LEU A 359 0.98 2.78 -10.78
N LEU A 360 1.02 3.44 -9.63
CA LEU A 360 2.25 3.73 -8.93
C LEU A 360 2.69 2.48 -8.14
N LYS A 361 3.79 1.86 -8.56
CA LYS A 361 4.25 0.56 -8.02
C LYS A 361 5.29 0.73 -6.91
N GLY A 362 6.14 1.74 -6.99
CA GLY A 362 7.19 1.96 -6.00
C GLY A 362 7.79 3.36 -6.05
N PHE A 363 8.30 3.80 -4.91
CA PHE A 363 9.13 5.00 -4.79
C PHE A 363 10.23 4.68 -3.78
N ARG A 364 11.50 4.80 -4.18
CA ARG A 364 12.63 4.51 -3.29
C ARG A 364 13.86 5.31 -3.63
N GLN A 365 14.70 5.50 -2.61
CA GLN A 365 16.07 5.96 -2.78
C GLN A 365 16.94 4.77 -3.21
N ARG A 366 17.80 5.01 -4.18
CA ARG A 366 18.81 4.07 -4.68
C ARG A 366 20.11 4.22 -3.88
N GLU A 367 21.00 3.23 -4.01
CA GLU A 367 22.30 3.25 -3.32
C GLU A 367 23.19 4.43 -3.75
N ASP A 368 23.09 4.82 -5.03
CA ASP A 368 23.75 5.97 -5.64
C ASP A 368 23.16 7.34 -5.23
N LYS A 369 22.22 7.34 -4.27
CA LYS A 369 21.50 8.52 -3.75
C LYS A 369 20.50 9.17 -4.72
N ASN A 370 20.37 8.66 -5.94
CA ASN A 370 19.25 9.00 -6.81
C ASN A 370 17.96 8.35 -6.29
N TYR A 371 16.83 8.70 -6.89
CA TYR A 371 15.54 8.11 -6.57
C TYR A 371 14.93 7.48 -7.81
N GLU A 372 14.00 6.56 -7.60
CA GLU A 372 13.28 5.96 -8.70
C GLU A 372 11.80 5.76 -8.38
N VAL A 373 10.99 5.94 -9.42
CA VAL A 373 9.54 5.79 -9.39
C VAL A 373 9.15 4.68 -10.35
N ASP A 374 8.70 3.56 -9.81
CA ASP A 374 8.22 2.42 -10.59
C ASP A 374 6.73 2.57 -10.87
N TYR A 375 6.33 2.27 -12.10
CA TYR A 375 4.94 2.38 -12.52
C TYR A 375 4.52 1.34 -13.54
N TRP A 376 3.20 1.24 -13.71
CA TRP A 376 2.58 0.64 -14.89
C TRP A 376 1.57 1.61 -15.48
N HIS A 377 1.50 1.66 -16.80
CA HIS A 377 0.61 2.53 -17.55
C HIS A 377 0.03 1.77 -18.74
N ILE A 378 -1.27 1.87 -18.98
CA ILE A 378 -1.96 1.10 -20.04
C ILE A 378 -1.34 1.26 -21.43
N LYS A 379 -0.89 2.48 -21.78
CA LYS A 379 -0.18 2.77 -23.05
C LYS A 379 1.30 2.41 -23.05
N TYR A 380 1.99 2.50 -21.91
CA TYR A 380 3.46 2.48 -21.86
C TYR A 380 4.03 1.21 -21.18
N GLY A 381 3.16 0.35 -20.65
CA GLY A 381 3.56 -0.83 -19.89
C GLY A 381 4.26 -0.45 -18.58
N PHE A 382 5.14 -1.34 -18.12
CA PHE A 382 5.98 -1.10 -16.95
C PHE A 382 7.12 -0.14 -17.28
N GLY A 383 7.39 0.79 -16.37
CA GLY A 383 8.54 1.68 -16.47
C GLY A 383 9.06 2.11 -15.11
N THR A 384 10.28 2.62 -15.11
CA THR A 384 10.91 3.23 -13.94
C THR A 384 11.53 4.56 -14.33
N ILE A 385 11.06 5.64 -13.72
CA ILE A 385 11.62 6.98 -13.88
C ILE A 385 12.80 7.10 -12.92
N LEU A 386 13.96 7.53 -13.42
CA LEU A 386 15.12 7.86 -12.60
C LEU A 386 15.10 9.36 -12.29
N LEU A 387 15.18 9.70 -11.01
CA LEU A 387 15.18 11.07 -10.51
C LEU A 387 16.52 11.39 -9.82
N ASN A 388 17.01 12.61 -10.00
CA ASN A 388 18.19 13.11 -9.29
C ASN A 388 17.86 13.44 -7.80
N GLU A 389 18.85 13.96 -7.05
CA GLU A 389 18.65 14.34 -5.65
C GLU A 389 17.61 15.47 -5.41
N ASN A 390 17.31 16.25 -6.45
CA ASN A 390 16.30 17.30 -6.45
C ASN A 390 14.93 16.81 -6.92
N PHE A 391 14.78 15.50 -7.16
CA PHE A 391 13.59 14.86 -7.71
C PHE A 391 13.24 15.31 -9.13
N ASP A 392 14.21 15.78 -9.92
CA ASP A 392 14.01 16.04 -11.35
C ASP A 392 14.21 14.75 -12.15
N PRO A 393 13.35 14.46 -13.15
CA PRO A 393 13.59 13.38 -14.10
C PRO A 393 14.93 13.57 -14.81
N MET A 394 15.79 12.56 -14.71
CA MET A 394 17.10 12.58 -15.36
C MET A 394 17.32 11.38 -16.27
N GLY A 395 16.38 10.43 -16.30
CA GLY A 395 16.57 9.17 -17.00
C GLY A 395 15.54 8.11 -16.68
N LYS A 396 15.92 6.85 -16.94
CA LYS A 396 15.12 5.66 -16.64
C LYS A 396 15.97 4.53 -16.12
N VAL A 397 15.32 3.60 -15.42
CA VAL A 397 15.92 2.31 -15.05
C VAL A 397 15.19 1.21 -15.82
N LEU A 398 15.94 0.36 -16.52
CA LEU A 398 15.40 -0.81 -17.17
C LEU A 398 15.38 -1.95 -16.16
N LYS A 399 14.22 -2.53 -15.91
CA LYS A 399 14.03 -3.62 -14.93
C LYS A 399 13.45 -4.85 -15.62
N PRO A 400 13.66 -6.05 -15.07
CA PRO A 400 12.95 -7.22 -15.56
C PRO A 400 11.44 -7.02 -15.46
N GLN A 401 10.71 -7.74 -16.30
CA GLN A 401 9.26 -7.80 -16.19
C GLN A 401 8.86 -8.27 -14.78
N PRO A 402 7.87 -7.63 -14.13
CA PRO A 402 7.42 -8.06 -12.82
C PRO A 402 6.96 -9.52 -12.84
N PHE A 403 7.27 -10.25 -11.77
CA PHE A 403 6.85 -11.63 -11.61
C PHE A 403 5.32 -11.76 -11.68
N GLY A 404 4.83 -12.76 -12.42
CA GLY A 404 3.40 -13.02 -12.62
C GLY A 404 2.82 -12.42 -13.90
N GLU A 405 3.38 -11.32 -14.43
CA GLU A 405 2.82 -10.62 -15.60
C GLU A 405 2.90 -11.43 -16.90
N THR A 406 3.93 -12.26 -17.02
CA THR A 406 4.10 -13.16 -18.17
C THR A 406 3.50 -14.54 -17.93
N MET A 407 2.91 -14.79 -16.76
CA MET A 407 2.30 -16.08 -16.46
C MET A 407 0.95 -16.18 -17.14
N LYS A 408 0.76 -17.26 -17.89
CA LYS A 408 -0.55 -17.62 -18.43
C LYS A 408 -1.36 -18.32 -17.34
N PRO A 409 -2.67 -18.06 -17.23
CA PRO A 409 -3.56 -18.89 -16.42
C PRO A 409 -3.46 -20.37 -16.83
N GLU A 410 -3.55 -21.26 -15.84
CA GLU A 410 -3.68 -22.70 -16.00
C GLU A 410 -5.08 -23.08 -16.49
N GLY A 411 -6.10 -22.33 -16.06
CA GLY A 411 -7.49 -22.53 -16.49
C GLY A 411 -7.79 -21.97 -17.89
N GLU A 412 -8.72 -22.61 -18.60
CA GLU A 412 -9.14 -22.19 -19.96
C GLU A 412 -10.32 -21.20 -19.97
N PHE A 413 -10.91 -20.90 -18.80
CA PHE A 413 -12.08 -20.03 -18.73
C PHE A 413 -11.73 -18.59 -19.17
N PRO A 414 -12.48 -17.98 -20.12
CA PRO A 414 -12.17 -16.65 -20.62
C PRO A 414 -12.15 -15.58 -19.53
N GLY A 415 -11.06 -14.81 -19.47
CA GLY A 415 -10.89 -13.70 -18.53
C GLY A 415 -10.30 -14.09 -17.18
N LEU A 416 -9.85 -15.33 -16.98
CA LEU A 416 -9.00 -15.68 -15.85
C LEU A 416 -7.70 -14.86 -15.87
N GLN A 417 -7.28 -14.45 -14.68
CA GLN A 417 -6.08 -13.67 -14.44
C GLN A 417 -5.29 -14.29 -13.30
N VAL A 418 -3.96 -14.26 -13.40
CA VAL A 418 -3.07 -14.68 -12.32
C VAL A 418 -3.03 -13.58 -11.26
N LEU A 419 -3.28 -13.96 -10.01
CA LEU A 419 -3.04 -13.12 -8.85
C LEU A 419 -1.86 -13.65 -8.04
N VAL A 420 -1.12 -12.72 -7.47
CA VAL A 420 -0.06 -13.00 -6.52
C VAL A 420 -0.25 -12.16 -5.26
N SER A 421 0.13 -12.73 -4.11
CA SER A 421 0.18 -12.01 -2.83
C SER A 421 1.54 -12.23 -2.17
N GLY A 422 2.15 -11.15 -1.69
CA GLY A 422 3.40 -11.19 -0.96
C GLY A 422 3.23 -11.73 0.45
N ASP A 423 4.30 -12.29 0.99
CA ASP A 423 4.43 -12.53 2.41
C ASP A 423 4.45 -11.19 3.17
N ILE A 424 3.56 -11.02 4.15
CA ILE A 424 3.52 -9.83 5.01
C ILE A 424 4.49 -9.95 6.19
N GLY A 425 5.07 -11.13 6.38
CA GLY A 425 6.09 -11.41 7.39
C GLY A 425 7.52 -11.36 6.85
N ASP A 426 8.44 -11.95 7.61
CA ASP A 426 9.85 -12.04 7.24
C ASP A 426 10.39 -13.43 7.58
N SER A 427 11.08 -14.03 6.61
CA SER A 427 11.78 -15.31 6.78
C SER A 427 13.20 -15.14 7.34
N GLY A 428 13.70 -13.91 7.42
CA GLY A 428 15.09 -13.59 7.76
C GLY A 428 16.08 -13.80 6.61
N GLU A 429 15.64 -14.40 5.49
CA GLU A 429 16.50 -14.70 4.35
C GLU A 429 16.38 -13.63 3.24
N LYS A 430 17.25 -12.61 3.24
CA LYS A 430 17.17 -11.49 2.26
C LYS A 430 17.18 -11.87 0.77
N LYS A 431 17.76 -13.03 0.44
CA LYS A 431 17.85 -13.57 -0.93
C LYS A 431 16.54 -14.21 -1.39
N PHE A 432 15.70 -14.64 -0.44
CA PHE A 432 14.46 -15.34 -0.73
C PHE A 432 13.25 -14.49 -0.35
N ARG A 433 12.15 -14.72 -1.05
CA ARG A 433 10.83 -14.25 -0.63
C ARG A 433 9.77 -15.25 -1.01
N TYR A 434 8.65 -15.23 -0.29
CA TYR A 434 7.52 -16.11 -0.55
C TYR A 434 6.37 -15.36 -1.20
N LEU A 435 5.65 -16.05 -2.07
CA LEU A 435 4.48 -15.54 -2.79
C LEU A 435 3.39 -16.59 -2.81
N LEU A 436 2.14 -16.19 -2.55
CA LEU A 436 0.99 -16.97 -2.99
C LEU A 436 0.70 -16.68 -4.47
N LYS A 437 0.24 -17.69 -5.21
CA LYS A 437 -0.28 -17.57 -6.58
C LYS A 437 -1.59 -18.33 -6.72
N TRP A 438 -2.60 -17.70 -7.31
CA TRP A 438 -3.85 -18.35 -7.71
C TRP A 438 -4.47 -17.63 -8.92
N GLU A 439 -5.60 -18.11 -9.43
CA GLU A 439 -6.28 -17.52 -10.58
C GLU A 439 -7.74 -17.17 -10.28
N THR A 440 -8.20 -16.07 -10.87
CA THR A 440 -9.58 -15.61 -10.71
C THR A 440 -9.99 -14.67 -11.85
N LEU A 441 -11.29 -14.49 -12.03
CA LEU A 441 -11.81 -13.45 -12.91
C LEU A 441 -11.52 -12.05 -12.34
N SER A 442 -11.59 -11.04 -13.20
CA SER A 442 -11.46 -9.64 -12.80
C SER A 442 -12.58 -9.18 -11.84
N ARG A 443 -12.40 -8.00 -11.26
CA ARG A 443 -13.42 -7.34 -10.42
C ARG A 443 -14.71 -7.09 -11.20
N ASN A 444 -15.84 -7.21 -10.52
CA ASN A 444 -17.18 -6.96 -11.08
C ASN A 444 -18.01 -6.02 -10.20
N ARG A 445 -17.39 -4.96 -9.66
CA ARG A 445 -18.04 -4.00 -8.75
C ARG A 445 -18.78 -4.69 -7.59
N ASP A 446 -18.16 -5.74 -7.05
CA ASP A 446 -18.67 -6.51 -5.91
C ASP A 446 -20.03 -7.19 -6.16
N ARG A 447 -20.31 -7.52 -7.43
CA ARG A 447 -21.55 -8.16 -7.89
C ARG A 447 -21.31 -9.57 -8.45
N PRO A 448 -22.30 -10.47 -8.31
CA PRO A 448 -22.26 -11.77 -8.96
C PRO A 448 -22.17 -11.67 -10.49
N ARG A 449 -21.64 -12.72 -11.09
CA ARG A 449 -21.65 -12.94 -12.55
C ARG A 449 -22.70 -13.99 -12.90
N PRO A 450 -23.37 -13.91 -14.06
CA PRO A 450 -24.20 -15.01 -14.54
C PRO A 450 -23.34 -16.26 -14.76
N GLU A 451 -23.94 -17.44 -14.61
CA GLU A 451 -23.31 -18.72 -14.94
C GLU A 451 -23.11 -18.88 -16.46
N PRO A 452 -22.14 -19.70 -16.91
CA PRO A 452 -21.25 -20.53 -16.11
C PRO A 452 -20.12 -19.74 -15.43
N TRP A 453 -19.59 -20.29 -14.32
CA TRP A 453 -18.42 -19.76 -13.61
C TRP A 453 -17.18 -20.62 -13.93
N PRO A 454 -15.96 -20.10 -13.75
CA PRO A 454 -14.75 -20.92 -13.84
C PRO A 454 -14.75 -22.01 -12.78
N GLU A 455 -14.15 -23.15 -13.12
CA GLU A 455 -13.77 -24.16 -12.13
C GLU A 455 -12.79 -23.57 -11.09
N PRO A 456 -12.70 -24.17 -9.88
CA PRO A 456 -11.72 -23.75 -8.88
C PRO A 456 -10.29 -23.73 -9.42
N SER A 457 -9.51 -22.71 -9.04
CA SER A 457 -8.11 -22.60 -9.44
C SER A 457 -7.19 -23.20 -8.37
N ASN A 458 -5.96 -23.56 -8.76
CA ASN A 458 -4.96 -24.04 -7.81
C ASN A 458 -4.35 -22.86 -7.03
N LEU A 459 -4.21 -23.03 -5.71
CA LEU A 459 -3.39 -22.16 -4.85
C LEU A 459 -2.00 -22.75 -4.68
N TYR A 460 -0.99 -21.95 -5.00
CA TYR A 460 0.41 -22.30 -4.83
C TYR A 460 1.10 -21.34 -3.88
N LEU A 461 2.13 -21.86 -3.20
CA LEU A 461 3.20 -21.08 -2.62
C LEU A 461 4.45 -21.22 -3.49
N TYR A 462 5.03 -20.09 -3.86
CA TYR A 462 6.33 -20.02 -4.51
C TYR A 462 7.38 -19.48 -3.55
N ARG A 463 8.54 -20.15 -3.49
CA ARG A 463 9.78 -19.57 -2.94
C ARG A 463 10.56 -19.00 -4.10
N MET A 464 10.75 -17.69 -4.07
CA MET A 464 11.50 -16.93 -5.06
C MET A 464 12.92 -16.72 -4.57
N GLU A 465 13.91 -16.88 -5.44
CA GLU A 465 15.30 -16.52 -5.21
C GLU A 465 15.69 -15.36 -6.11
N LYS A 466 16.35 -14.34 -5.55
CA LYS A 466 17.00 -13.28 -6.32
C LYS A 466 18.29 -13.80 -6.94
N ASN A 467 18.44 -13.61 -8.25
CA ASN A 467 19.60 -14.12 -9.00
C ASN A 467 20.89 -13.30 -8.79
N LYS A 468 20.80 -12.11 -8.20
CA LYS A 468 21.95 -11.23 -7.86
C LYS A 468 21.81 -10.70 -6.44
#